data_AF-A0A1G9KGJ3-F1
#
_entry.id   AF-A0A1G9KGJ3-F1
#
_cell.length_a   1.000
_cell.length_b   1.000
_cell.length_c   1.000
_cell.angle_alpha   90.00
_cell.angle_beta   90.00
_cell.angle_gamma   90.00
#
_symmetry.space_group_name_H-M   'P 1'
#
loop_
_entity.id
_entity.type
_entity.pdbx_description
1 polymer ?
#
loop_
_entity_poly.entity_id
_entity_poly.type
_entity_poly.pdbx_seq_one_letter_code
_entity_poly.pdbx_strand_id
1 'polypeptide(L)'
;MKKLIICIGLTCLWSCSSGSQNTESDEFEATEEETAFEEYVNSLTPVPLPFTTHSMEGELPVFSPKFNKEAFAQYKNQYAEAPVGILFKNDASVAIMHYGAGEFGSVPTIVTYDWEGHKLDSLMPYEKSALDLGYEAVEYVTFQDDHTFFVADSVKRWTINEDGSDIVKGTLQLTTDTVWYEIEEGGQIKKINKPSEL
;
A
#
# COMPACT_ATOMS: atom_id res chain seq x y z
N MET A 1 -23.34 -29.91 43.18
CA MET A 1 -22.40 -30.20 44.30
C MET A 1 -21.01 -30.29 43.67
N LYS A 2 -20.01 -29.45 43.92
CA LYS A 2 -19.55 -28.77 45.14
C LYS A 2 -19.03 -27.36 44.79
N LYS A 3 -19.18 -26.43 45.74
CA LYS A 3 -18.60 -25.07 45.75
C LYS A 3 -17.20 -25.11 46.37
N LEU A 4 -16.28 -24.22 45.96
CA LEU A 4 -15.03 -23.89 46.66
C LEU A 4 -14.69 -22.42 46.32
N ILE A 5 -15.04 -21.42 47.15
CA ILE A 5 -14.35 -20.85 48.33
C ILE A 5 -12.95 -20.27 48.03
N ILE A 6 -12.96 -18.99 47.64
CA ILE A 6 -12.21 -17.81 48.12
C ILE A 6 -10.97 -18.05 49.01
N CYS A 7 -9.86 -17.39 48.69
CA CYS A 7 -8.95 -16.79 49.68
C CYS A 7 -8.50 -15.39 49.25
N ILE A 8 -8.83 -14.43 50.11
CA ILE A 8 -8.46 -13.02 50.10
C ILE A 8 -7.04 -12.89 50.67
N GLY A 9 -6.13 -12.28 49.91
CA GLY A 9 -4.80 -11.88 50.38
C GLY A 9 -4.73 -10.37 50.50
N LEU A 10 -5.28 -9.81 51.58
CA LEU A 10 -5.16 -8.41 51.95
C LEU A 10 -3.99 -8.28 52.93
N THR A 11 -2.86 -7.74 52.48
CA THR A 11 -1.76 -7.32 53.36
C THR A 11 -1.57 -5.82 53.25
N CYS A 12 -2.17 -5.10 54.19
CA CYS A 12 -1.77 -3.74 54.56
C CYS A 12 -0.89 -3.82 55.79
N LEU A 13 0.38 -3.41 55.69
CA LEU A 13 1.24 -2.84 56.74
C LEU A 13 2.48 -2.28 55.99
N TRP A 14 3.12 -1.14 56.26
CA TRP A 14 2.88 0.06 57.05
C TRP A 14 4.05 1.01 56.68
N SER A 15 3.80 2.32 56.82
CA SER A 15 4.70 3.47 56.65
C SER A 15 6.20 3.30 56.94
N CYS A 16 7.02 3.92 56.09
CA CYS A 16 8.17 4.70 56.54
C CYS A 16 8.08 6.11 55.96
N SER A 17 7.74 7.09 56.81
CA SER A 17 8.04 8.49 56.53
C SER A 17 9.44 8.80 57.05
N SER A 18 10.35 9.14 56.15
CA SER A 18 11.55 9.89 56.48
C SER A 18 11.80 10.84 55.32
N GLY A 19 11.75 12.14 55.62
CA GLY A 19 11.95 13.18 54.63
C GLY A 19 13.25 12.99 53.87
N SER A 20 13.15 13.06 52.55
CA SER A 20 14.29 13.28 51.67
C SER A 20 13.77 14.12 50.50
N GLN A 21 14.37 15.30 50.41
CA GLN A 21 14.53 16.20 49.27
C GLN A 21 13.61 15.98 48.06
N ASN A 22 12.92 17.06 47.66
CA ASN A 22 12.38 17.22 46.31
C ASN A 22 13.52 17.02 45.30
N THR A 23 13.73 15.78 44.90
CA THR A 23 14.42 15.42 43.68
C THR A 23 13.34 15.47 42.62
N GLU A 24 13.39 16.49 41.77
CA GLU A 24 12.79 16.40 40.43
C GLU A 24 13.35 15.12 39.83
N SER A 25 12.56 14.05 39.88
CA SER A 25 12.78 12.89 39.04
C SER A 25 12.47 13.38 37.64
N ASP A 26 13.51 13.80 36.92
CA ASP A 26 13.51 13.74 35.47
C ASP A 26 13.13 12.30 35.12
N GLU A 27 11.85 12.08 34.80
CA GLU A 27 11.39 10.89 34.11
C GLU A 27 12.19 10.86 32.82
N PHE A 28 13.26 10.08 32.84
CA PHE A 28 14.02 9.74 31.65
C PHE A 28 13.09 8.85 30.82
N GLU A 29 12.26 9.46 29.98
CA GLU A 29 11.52 8.77 28.94
C GLU A 29 12.56 8.01 28.12
N ALA A 30 12.60 6.69 28.30
CA ALA A 30 13.35 5.82 27.43
C ALA A 30 12.74 5.99 26.04
N THR A 31 13.45 6.68 25.16
CA THR A 31 13.09 6.74 23.74
C THR A 31 13.15 5.30 23.22
N GLU A 32 12.00 4.74 22.87
CA GLU A 32 11.93 3.44 22.22
C GLU A 32 12.84 3.48 21.00
N GLU A 33 13.73 2.48 20.87
CA GLU A 33 14.62 2.38 19.73
C GLU A 33 13.77 2.13 18.48
N GLU A 34 13.86 3.06 17.52
CA GLU A 34 13.18 2.96 16.23
C GLU A 34 13.58 1.66 15.52
N THR A 35 12.59 0.93 15.00
CA THR A 35 12.85 -0.30 14.26
C THR A 35 13.43 0.02 12.88
N ALA A 36 14.16 -0.94 12.29
CA ALA A 36 14.68 -0.79 10.94
C ALA A 36 13.58 -0.56 9.87
N PHE A 37 12.34 -1.02 10.13
CA PHE A 37 11.21 -0.75 9.26
C PHE A 37 10.67 0.67 9.45
N GLU A 38 10.56 1.15 10.68
CA GLU A 38 10.17 2.54 10.94
C GLU A 38 11.16 3.53 10.31
N GLU A 39 12.47 3.27 10.41
CA GLU A 39 13.50 4.07 9.73
C GLU A 39 13.29 4.08 8.20
N TYR A 40 12.90 2.94 7.63
CA TYR A 40 12.58 2.84 6.21
C TYR A 40 11.36 3.68 5.86
N VAL A 41 10.26 3.53 6.58
CA VAL A 41 9.03 4.30 6.37
C VAL A 41 9.30 5.80 6.51
N ASN A 42 10.09 6.22 7.50
CA ASN A 42 10.47 7.61 7.73
C ASN A 42 11.40 8.17 6.65
N SER A 43 12.04 7.33 5.85
CA SER A 43 12.80 7.74 4.66
C SER A 43 11.91 7.99 3.42
N LEU A 44 10.62 7.66 3.46
CA LEU A 44 9.69 7.78 2.35
C LEU A 44 8.87 9.08 2.42
N THR A 45 8.59 9.64 1.25
CA THR A 45 7.68 10.79 1.10
C THR A 45 6.26 10.28 0.83
N PRO A 46 5.22 10.88 1.45
CA PRO A 46 3.83 10.64 1.06
C PRO A 46 3.56 11.01 -0.40
N VAL A 47 2.76 10.19 -1.09
CA VAL A 47 2.26 10.48 -2.43
C VAL A 47 1.19 11.58 -2.32
N PRO A 48 1.25 12.67 -3.10
CA PRO A 48 0.15 13.65 -3.15
C PRO A 48 -1.11 13.03 -3.72
N LEU A 49 -2.22 13.05 -2.96
CA LEU A 49 -3.51 12.48 -3.37
C LEU A 49 -4.53 13.59 -3.71
N PRO A 50 -5.43 13.38 -4.68
CA PRO A 50 -5.55 12.18 -5.51
C PRO A 50 -4.40 12.07 -6.52
N PHE A 51 -3.95 10.84 -6.78
CA PHE A 51 -2.87 10.53 -7.72
C PHE A 51 -3.38 9.57 -8.80
N THR A 52 -3.13 9.89 -10.06
CA THR A 52 -3.53 9.04 -11.20
C THR A 52 -2.33 8.70 -12.06
N THR A 53 -2.27 7.44 -12.51
CA THR A 53 -1.28 6.94 -13.47
C THR A 53 -1.91 5.89 -14.38
N HIS A 54 -1.26 5.56 -15.50
CA HIS A 54 -1.73 4.51 -16.40
C HIS A 54 -0.61 3.61 -16.95
N SER A 55 -0.95 2.42 -17.43
CA SER A 55 0.01 1.39 -17.83
C SER A 55 0.89 1.73 -19.04
N MET A 56 0.43 2.67 -19.87
CA MET A 56 1.21 3.23 -20.98
C MET A 56 2.01 4.49 -20.60
N GLU A 57 2.01 4.86 -19.32
CA GLU A 57 2.79 5.99 -18.81
C GLU A 57 4.21 5.49 -18.59
N GLY A 58 5.20 6.18 -19.17
CA GLY A 58 6.58 5.72 -19.17
C GLY A 58 7.14 5.55 -17.75
N GLU A 59 7.64 6.62 -17.17
CA GLU A 59 8.17 6.60 -15.80
C GLU A 59 7.14 7.17 -14.82
N LEU A 60 6.93 6.47 -13.71
CA LEU A 60 6.16 6.98 -12.59
C LEU A 60 6.93 8.13 -11.90
N PRO A 61 6.24 9.16 -11.37
CA PRO A 61 6.89 10.18 -10.57
C PRO A 61 7.52 9.55 -9.32
N VAL A 62 8.76 9.93 -9.03
CA VAL A 62 9.49 9.46 -7.85
C VAL A 62 9.34 10.48 -6.71
N PHE A 63 8.39 10.27 -5.79
CA PHE A 63 8.20 11.17 -4.63
C PHE A 63 9.24 10.94 -3.54
N SER A 64 9.81 9.74 -3.46
CA SER A 64 10.79 9.33 -2.44
C SER A 64 12.20 9.17 -3.02
N PRO A 65 12.85 10.20 -3.62
CA PRO A 65 14.13 10.01 -4.33
C PRO A 65 15.33 9.67 -3.43
N LYS A 66 15.18 9.78 -2.10
CA LYS A 66 16.24 9.59 -1.09
C LYS A 66 15.91 8.50 -0.06
N PHE A 67 15.08 7.52 -0.44
CA PHE A 67 14.73 6.42 0.45
C PHE A 67 15.95 5.61 0.92
N ASN A 68 15.82 4.94 2.08
CA ASN A 68 16.82 4.02 2.58
C ASN A 68 16.90 2.78 1.66
N LYS A 69 17.96 2.70 0.84
CA LYS A 69 18.13 1.64 -0.16
C LYS A 69 18.40 0.27 0.45
N GLU A 70 19.08 0.20 1.58
CA GLU A 70 19.38 -1.06 2.27
C GLU A 70 18.09 -1.66 2.82
N ALA A 71 17.29 -0.84 3.51
CA ALA A 71 16.00 -1.28 4.01
C ALA A 71 15.00 -1.60 2.88
N PHE A 72 14.98 -0.82 1.80
CA PHE A 72 14.17 -1.18 0.62
C PHE A 72 14.54 -2.56 0.08
N ALA A 73 15.82 -2.93 0.00
CA ALA A 73 16.22 -4.26 -0.47
C ALA A 73 15.65 -5.39 0.41
N GLN A 74 15.40 -5.13 1.69
CA GLN A 74 14.78 -6.08 2.63
C GLN A 74 13.25 -6.16 2.48
N TYR A 75 12.58 -5.02 2.35
CA TYR A 75 11.11 -4.97 2.41
C TYR A 75 10.41 -4.97 1.05
N LYS A 76 11.12 -4.72 -0.05
CA LYS A 76 10.52 -4.55 -1.38
C LYS A 76 9.72 -5.78 -1.85
N ASN A 77 8.74 -5.52 -2.72
CA ASN A 77 8.16 -6.59 -3.54
C ASN A 77 9.23 -7.19 -4.50
N GLN A 78 9.10 -8.47 -4.84
CA GLN A 78 10.07 -9.21 -5.68
C GLN A 78 10.44 -8.47 -6.99
N TYR A 79 9.49 -7.77 -7.61
CA TYR A 79 9.69 -7.08 -8.89
C TYR A 79 9.87 -5.56 -8.76
N ALA A 80 9.90 -5.04 -7.53
CA ALA A 80 10.06 -3.62 -7.30
C ALA A 80 11.51 -3.17 -7.55
N GLU A 81 11.64 -2.06 -8.26
CA GLU A 81 12.89 -1.36 -8.55
C GLU A 81 13.13 -0.20 -7.58
N ALA A 82 12.07 0.50 -7.18
CA ALA A 82 12.11 1.53 -6.14
C ALA A 82 10.72 1.79 -5.54
N PRO A 83 10.64 2.43 -4.36
CA PRO A 83 9.41 2.99 -3.84
C PRO A 83 9.06 4.29 -4.57
N VAL A 84 7.78 4.44 -4.89
CA VAL A 84 7.21 5.73 -5.27
C VAL A 84 7.01 6.58 -4.01
N GLY A 85 6.31 6.04 -3.01
CA GLY A 85 6.04 6.71 -1.74
C GLY A 85 4.96 6.02 -0.91
N ILE A 86 4.59 6.67 0.20
CA ILE A 86 3.53 6.21 1.10
C ILE A 86 2.17 6.66 0.53
N LEU A 87 1.26 5.72 0.29
CA LEU A 87 -0.13 6.02 -0.07
C LEU A 87 -0.96 6.32 1.18
N PHE A 88 -0.78 5.53 2.23
CA PHE A 88 -1.53 5.62 3.47
C PHE A 88 -0.70 5.11 4.64
N LYS A 89 -0.91 5.65 5.84
CA LYS A 89 -0.40 5.08 7.10
C LYS A 89 -1.32 5.45 8.28
N ASN A 90 -1.46 4.53 9.23
CA ASN A 90 -2.14 4.72 10.51
C ASN A 90 -1.39 3.97 11.62
N ASP A 91 -1.99 3.86 12.81
CA ASP A 91 -1.37 3.19 13.96
C ASP A 91 -1.22 1.67 13.77
N ALA A 92 -1.89 1.06 12.80
CA ALA A 92 -1.89 -0.39 12.58
C ALA A 92 -1.07 -0.83 11.36
N SER A 93 -1.02 -0.01 10.30
CA SER A 93 -0.40 -0.38 9.04
C SER A 93 0.08 0.81 8.21
N VAL A 94 0.94 0.50 7.24
CA VAL A 94 1.42 1.42 6.21
C VAL A 94 1.26 0.80 4.83
N ALA A 95 0.71 1.57 3.88
CA ALA A 95 0.60 1.22 2.47
C ALA A 95 1.65 1.96 1.66
N ILE A 96 2.53 1.22 1.00
CA ILE A 96 3.62 1.75 0.18
C ILE A 96 3.36 1.38 -1.28
N MET A 97 3.47 2.36 -2.17
CA MET A 97 3.49 2.12 -3.61
C MET A 97 4.93 1.92 -4.06
N HIS A 98 5.23 0.75 -4.60
CA HIS A 98 6.44 0.47 -5.36
C HIS A 98 6.17 0.61 -6.86
N TYR A 99 7.22 0.67 -7.65
CA TYR A 99 7.13 0.40 -9.09
C TYR A 99 8.19 -0.62 -9.54
N GLY A 100 7.89 -1.32 -10.63
CA GLY A 100 8.84 -2.16 -11.36
C GLY A 100 8.66 -2.00 -12.87
N ALA A 101 9.59 -2.54 -13.66
CA ALA A 101 9.47 -2.52 -15.11
C ALA A 101 8.30 -3.36 -15.61
N GLY A 102 7.47 -2.77 -16.47
CA GLY A 102 6.50 -3.44 -17.32
C GLY A 102 6.84 -3.30 -18.79
N GLU A 103 5.96 -3.80 -19.65
CA GLU A 103 6.18 -3.82 -21.10
C GLU A 103 6.23 -2.41 -21.71
N PHE A 104 5.37 -1.49 -21.22
CA PHE A 104 5.21 -0.14 -21.78
C PHE A 104 5.62 0.98 -20.82
N GLY A 105 6.05 0.64 -19.61
CA GLY A 105 6.35 1.62 -18.59
C GLY A 105 6.46 1.02 -17.20
N SER A 106 6.37 1.87 -16.19
CA SER A 106 6.47 1.49 -14.79
C SER A 106 5.13 0.93 -14.28
N VAL A 107 5.15 -0.26 -13.70
CA VAL A 107 3.97 -0.92 -13.13
C VAL A 107 3.95 -0.69 -11.62
N PRO A 108 2.95 0.02 -11.08
CA PRO A 108 2.84 0.21 -9.65
C PRO A 108 2.49 -1.12 -8.97
N THR A 109 2.96 -1.29 -7.75
CA THR A 109 2.54 -2.39 -6.87
C THR A 109 2.26 -1.79 -5.51
N ILE A 110 1.05 -1.97 -5.00
CA ILE A 110 0.70 -1.62 -3.63
C ILE A 110 1.14 -2.77 -2.73
N VAL A 111 1.83 -2.44 -1.64
CA VAL A 111 2.16 -3.40 -0.59
C VAL A 111 1.84 -2.75 0.75
N THR A 112 1.18 -3.51 1.63
CA THR A 112 0.89 -3.06 3.00
C THR A 112 1.72 -3.84 3.99
N TYR A 113 2.08 -3.18 5.09
CA TYR A 113 2.90 -3.74 6.16
C TYR A 113 2.34 -3.33 7.52
N ASP A 114 2.61 -4.15 8.54
CA ASP A 114 2.54 -3.69 9.93
C ASP A 114 3.80 -2.87 10.29
N TRP A 115 3.81 -2.27 11.48
CA TRP A 115 4.96 -1.48 11.96
C TRP A 115 6.20 -2.32 12.32
N GLU A 116 6.07 -3.65 12.39
CA GLU A 116 7.20 -4.57 12.53
C GLU A 116 7.84 -4.92 11.17
N GLY A 117 7.26 -4.44 10.06
CA GLY A 117 7.73 -4.66 8.69
C GLY A 117 7.27 -5.99 8.08
N HIS A 118 6.31 -6.68 8.70
CA HIS A 118 5.68 -7.85 8.09
C HIS A 118 4.69 -7.40 7.02
N LYS A 119 4.82 -8.00 5.83
CA LYS A 119 3.87 -7.78 4.74
C LYS A 119 2.48 -8.33 5.12
N LEU A 120 1.47 -7.47 5.03
CA LEU A 120 0.07 -7.80 5.30
C LEU A 120 -0.67 -8.21 4.01
N ASP A 121 -0.51 -7.42 2.93
CA ASP A 121 -1.16 -7.67 1.65
C ASP A 121 -0.36 -7.04 0.48
N SER A 122 -0.74 -7.34 -0.76
CA SER A 122 -0.21 -6.65 -1.96
C SER A 122 -1.10 -6.83 -3.18
N LEU A 123 -1.16 -5.78 -4.00
CA LEU A 123 -1.89 -5.77 -5.26
C LEU A 123 -1.06 -5.13 -6.37
N MET A 124 -1.05 -5.76 -7.55
CA MET A 124 -0.65 -5.13 -8.81
C MET A 124 -1.93 -4.71 -9.53
N PRO A 125 -2.21 -3.40 -9.69
CA PRO A 125 -3.49 -2.93 -10.19
C PRO A 125 -3.65 -3.16 -11.71
N TYR A 126 -2.56 -3.38 -12.44
CA TYR A 126 -2.59 -3.63 -13.89
C TYR A 126 -2.63 -5.13 -14.16
N GLU A 127 -3.80 -5.66 -14.52
CA GLU A 127 -4.01 -7.08 -14.82
C GLU A 127 -4.15 -7.38 -16.32
N LYS A 128 -4.63 -6.40 -17.10
CA LYS A 128 -5.03 -6.58 -18.50
C LYS A 128 -4.14 -5.85 -19.50
N SER A 129 -3.25 -4.97 -19.02
CA SER A 129 -2.41 -4.11 -19.84
C SER A 129 -1.49 -4.90 -20.77
N ALA A 130 -1.70 -4.74 -22.07
CA ALA A 130 -0.87 -5.31 -23.11
C ALA A 130 -1.17 -4.62 -24.45
N LEU A 131 -0.24 -4.75 -25.39
CA LEU A 131 -0.41 -4.35 -26.79
C LEU A 131 0.04 -5.50 -27.68
N ASP A 132 -0.87 -6.00 -28.52
CA ASP A 132 -0.60 -7.04 -29.50
C ASP A 132 -1.35 -6.71 -30.80
N LEU A 133 -1.06 -7.45 -31.88
CA LEU A 133 -1.53 -7.21 -33.23
C LEU A 133 -3.08 -7.14 -33.39
N GLY A 134 -3.84 -7.63 -32.41
CA GLY A 134 -5.31 -7.57 -32.35
C GLY A 134 -5.89 -7.05 -31.03
N TYR A 135 -5.05 -6.48 -30.17
CA TYR A 135 -5.39 -6.18 -28.78
C TYR A 135 -4.65 -4.94 -28.28
N GLU A 136 -5.37 -4.02 -27.66
CA GLU A 136 -4.78 -2.91 -26.92
C GLU A 136 -5.56 -2.77 -25.62
N ALA A 137 -4.89 -2.85 -24.48
CA ALA A 137 -5.49 -2.56 -23.19
C ALA A 137 -4.65 -1.55 -22.42
N VAL A 138 -5.32 -0.48 -21.99
CA VAL A 138 -4.76 0.55 -21.13
C VAL A 138 -5.52 0.52 -19.80
N GLU A 139 -4.78 0.44 -18.71
CA GLU A 139 -5.33 0.50 -17.35
C GLU A 139 -4.89 1.80 -16.70
N TYR A 140 -5.85 2.48 -16.09
CA TYR A 140 -5.67 3.69 -15.31
C TYR A 140 -5.91 3.33 -13.85
N VAL A 141 -5.03 3.74 -12.95
CA VAL A 141 -5.26 3.65 -11.51
C VAL A 141 -5.31 5.04 -10.91
N THR A 142 -6.32 5.30 -10.11
CA THR A 142 -6.48 6.55 -9.37
C THR A 142 -6.60 6.25 -7.88
N PHE A 143 -5.65 6.76 -7.10
CA PHE A 143 -5.63 6.70 -5.64
C PHE A 143 -6.28 7.95 -5.06
N GLN A 144 -7.20 7.75 -4.11
CA GLN A 144 -7.97 8.81 -3.46
C GLN A 144 -7.47 9.04 -2.02
N ASP A 145 -7.89 10.15 -1.41
CA ASP A 145 -7.53 10.53 -0.04
C ASP A 145 -8.23 9.71 1.05
N ASP A 146 -9.32 9.03 0.72
CA ASP A 146 -10.13 8.19 1.61
C ASP A 146 -9.68 6.72 1.66
N HIS A 147 -8.43 6.45 1.29
CA HIS A 147 -7.82 5.10 1.20
C HIS A 147 -8.49 4.16 0.19
N THR A 148 -9.36 4.70 -0.67
CA THR A 148 -9.87 3.99 -1.82
C THR A 148 -9.00 4.25 -3.04
N PHE A 149 -9.03 3.32 -3.98
CA PHE A 149 -8.53 3.54 -5.32
C PHE A 149 -9.36 2.74 -6.31
N PHE A 150 -9.37 3.17 -7.56
CA PHE A 150 -10.01 2.40 -8.61
C PHE A 150 -9.08 2.18 -9.78
N VAL A 151 -9.29 1.05 -10.44
CA VAL A 151 -8.65 0.70 -11.71
C VAL A 151 -9.72 0.77 -12.78
N ALA A 152 -9.55 1.66 -13.75
CA ALA A 152 -10.38 1.74 -14.93
C ALA A 152 -9.60 1.16 -16.12
N ASP A 153 -10.23 0.27 -16.89
CA ASP A 153 -9.61 -0.29 -18.09
C ASP A 153 -10.34 0.14 -19.36
N SER A 154 -9.57 0.19 -20.44
CA SER A 154 -10.04 0.37 -21.81
C SER A 154 -9.40 -0.70 -22.66
N VAL A 155 -10.20 -1.66 -23.12
CA VAL A 155 -9.74 -2.79 -23.92
C VAL A 155 -10.33 -2.68 -25.32
N LYS A 156 -9.45 -2.53 -26.31
CA LYS A 156 -9.76 -2.60 -27.73
C LYS A 156 -9.37 -3.97 -28.26
N ARG A 157 -10.25 -4.58 -29.05
CA ARG A 157 -9.99 -5.84 -29.76
C ARG A 157 -10.43 -5.71 -31.20
N TRP A 158 -9.66 -6.29 -32.11
CA TRP A 158 -10.01 -6.34 -33.52
C TRP A 158 -9.43 -7.60 -34.17
N THR A 159 -10.01 -8.01 -35.30
CA THR A 159 -9.51 -9.14 -36.08
C THR A 159 -8.58 -8.63 -37.16
N ILE A 160 -7.49 -9.35 -37.41
CA ILE A 160 -6.59 -9.09 -38.53
C ILE A 160 -6.91 -10.07 -39.64
N ASN A 161 -6.79 -9.65 -40.89
CA ASN A 161 -6.86 -10.55 -42.04
C ASN A 161 -5.87 -11.72 -41.87
N GLU A 162 -6.20 -12.89 -42.41
CA GLU A 162 -5.35 -14.10 -42.32
C GLU A 162 -3.94 -13.88 -42.90
N ASP A 163 -3.79 -12.96 -43.85
CA ASP A 163 -2.52 -12.59 -44.46
C ASP A 163 -1.73 -11.53 -43.67
N GLY A 164 -2.24 -11.06 -42.54
CA GLY A 164 -1.63 -10.04 -41.70
C GLY A 164 -1.65 -8.62 -42.27
N SER A 165 -2.39 -8.37 -43.36
CA SER A 165 -2.31 -7.12 -44.12
C SER A 165 -3.00 -5.91 -43.47
N ASP A 166 -4.17 -6.12 -42.85
CA ASP A 166 -5.00 -5.06 -42.26
C ASP A 166 -6.03 -5.63 -41.27
N ILE A 167 -6.72 -4.75 -40.55
CA ILE A 167 -7.84 -5.03 -39.66
C ILE A 167 -9.10 -5.36 -40.49
N VAL A 168 -9.80 -6.43 -40.12
CA VAL A 168 -11.10 -6.77 -40.70
C VAL A 168 -12.12 -5.68 -40.32
N LYS A 169 -12.64 -4.98 -41.33
CA LYS A 169 -13.58 -3.87 -41.13
C LYS A 169 -14.79 -4.27 -40.28
N GLY A 170 -15.09 -3.46 -39.27
CA GLY A 170 -16.25 -3.66 -38.38
C GLY A 170 -16.02 -4.65 -37.24
N THR A 171 -14.80 -5.18 -37.07
CA THR A 171 -14.47 -6.08 -35.94
C THR A 171 -13.95 -5.37 -34.70
N LEU A 172 -13.68 -4.06 -34.80
CA LEU A 172 -13.23 -3.27 -33.65
C LEU A 172 -14.30 -3.24 -32.56
N GLN A 173 -13.94 -3.73 -31.39
CA GLN A 173 -14.74 -3.70 -30.17
C GLN A 173 -13.98 -2.92 -29.10
N LEU A 174 -14.69 -2.05 -28.41
CA LEU A 174 -14.20 -1.33 -27.23
C LEU A 174 -15.03 -1.74 -26.02
N THR A 175 -14.35 -2.17 -24.97
CA THR A 175 -14.96 -2.40 -23.66
C THR A 175 -14.24 -1.59 -22.61
N THR A 176 -14.98 -1.17 -21.59
CA THR A 176 -14.43 -0.47 -20.43
C THR A 176 -14.99 -1.10 -19.17
N ASP A 177 -14.16 -1.28 -18.16
CA ASP A 177 -14.56 -1.73 -16.83
C ASP A 177 -13.97 -0.80 -15.76
N THR A 178 -14.49 -0.89 -14.55
CA THR A 178 -13.93 -0.20 -13.39
C THR A 178 -14.05 -1.07 -12.15
N VAL A 179 -12.93 -1.28 -11.48
CA VAL A 179 -12.85 -2.02 -10.22
C VAL A 179 -12.42 -1.08 -9.12
N TRP A 180 -13.15 -1.08 -8.00
CA TRP A 180 -12.84 -0.30 -6.82
C TRP A 180 -12.18 -1.17 -5.76
N TYR A 181 -11.24 -0.57 -5.05
CA TYR A 181 -10.51 -1.17 -3.94
C TYR A 181 -10.49 -0.22 -2.75
N GLU A 182 -10.38 -0.80 -1.55
CA GLU A 182 -10.17 -0.11 -0.29
C GLU A 182 -8.98 -0.75 0.43
N ILE A 183 -8.13 0.08 1.02
CA ILE A 183 -7.12 -0.37 1.98
C ILE A 183 -7.69 -0.20 3.38
N GLU A 184 -8.05 -1.31 4.02
CA GLU A 184 -8.61 -1.30 5.37
C GLU A 184 -7.57 -0.85 6.41
N GLU A 185 -8.03 -0.43 7.60
CA GLU A 185 -7.12 0.02 8.67
C GLU A 185 -6.05 -1.01 9.03
N GLY A 186 -6.41 -2.29 9.00
CA GLY A 186 -5.50 -3.42 9.24
C GLY A 186 -4.63 -3.82 8.05
N GLY A 187 -4.59 -3.02 6.98
CA GLY A 187 -3.72 -3.19 5.82
C GLY A 187 -4.24 -4.17 4.75
N GLN A 188 -5.41 -4.80 4.93
CA GLN A 188 -5.97 -5.68 3.89
C GLN A 188 -6.50 -4.85 2.71
N ILE A 189 -6.25 -5.34 1.49
CA ILE A 189 -6.75 -4.70 0.27
C ILE A 189 -7.98 -5.46 -0.21
N LYS A 190 -9.14 -4.80 -0.22
CA LYS A 190 -10.41 -5.44 -0.61
C LYS A 190 -11.00 -4.80 -1.84
N LYS A 191 -11.49 -5.63 -2.75
CA LYS A 191 -12.37 -5.19 -3.82
C LYS A 191 -13.72 -4.79 -3.24
N ILE A 192 -14.19 -3.59 -3.55
CA ILE A 192 -15.45 -3.03 -3.09
C ILE A 192 -16.35 -2.66 -4.26
N ASN A 193 -17.63 -2.38 -3.96
CA ASN A 193 -18.50 -1.74 -4.94
C ASN A 193 -18.16 -0.25 -5.04
N LYS A 194 -18.48 0.37 -6.18
CA LYS A 194 -18.34 1.81 -6.36
C LYS A 194 -18.95 2.55 -5.16
N PRO A 195 -18.20 3.44 -4.48
CA PRO A 195 -18.76 4.28 -3.43
C PRO A 195 -19.95 5.07 -3.96
N SER A 196 -21.07 5.03 -3.24
CA SER A 196 -22.25 5.82 -3.58
C SER A 196 -21.94 7.30 -3.32
N GLU A 197 -21.50 8.00 -4.37
CA GLU A 197 -21.25 9.46 -4.50
C GLU A 197 -20.73 10.15 -3.22
N LEU A 198 -19.42 10.46 -3.22
CA LEU A 198 -18.78 11.45 -2.34
C LEU A 198 -19.29 12.87 -2.61
#